data_AF-A0A6N3EYT4-F1
#
_entry.id   AF-A0A6N3EYT4-F1
#
_cell.length_a   1.000
_cell.length_b   1.000
_cell.length_c   1.000
_cell.angle_alpha   90.00
_cell.angle_beta   90.00
_cell.angle_gamma   90.00
#
_symmetry.space_group_name_H-M   'P 1'
#
loop_
_entity.id
_entity.type
_entity.pdbx_description
1 polymer ?
#
loop_
_entity_poly.entity_id
_entity_poly.type
_entity_poly.pdbx_seq_one_letter_code
_entity_poly.pdbx_strand_id
1 'polypeptide(L)' 'MNNFITKCYVKAQLRLEQFAHDQKGVTAIEYALIGVAMATLLAYILGDQNSGFLGALKDTFDKIAEAIQSVTISKS' A
#
# COMPACT_ATOMS: atom_id res chain seq x y z
N MET A 1 -25.70 45.37 11.95
CA MET A 1 -26.46 44.12 11.69
C MET A 1 -25.85 43.29 10.54
N ASN A 2 -25.58 43.87 9.37
CA ASN A 2 -25.18 43.10 8.17
C ASN A 2 -23.85 42.33 8.31
N ASN A 3 -22.87 42.88 9.02
CA ASN A 3 -21.54 42.28 9.13
C ASN A 3 -21.51 40.95 9.92
N PHE A 4 -22.46 40.76 10.85
CA PHE A 4 -22.58 39.51 11.60
C PHE A 4 -23.20 38.40 10.74
N ILE A 5 -24.27 38.73 10.01
CA ILE A 5 -24.95 37.79 9.11
C ILE A 5 -24.02 37.33 7.98
N THR A 6 -23.26 38.24 7.36
CA THR A 6 -22.26 37.88 6.35
C THR A 6 -21.15 37.00 6.93
N LYS A 7 -20.66 37.29 8.13
CA LYS A 7 -19.65 36.43 8.80
C LYS A 7 -20.20 35.04 9.10
N CYS A 8 -21.44 34.93 9.54
CA CYS A 8 -22.10 33.64 9.76
C CYS A 8 -22.28 32.87 8.45
N TYR A 9 -22.70 33.55 7.38
CA TYR A 9 -22.87 32.95 6.05
C TYR A 9 -21.54 32.40 5.50
N VAL A 10 -20.48 33.21 5.53
CA VAL A 10 -19.14 32.80 5.07
C VAL A 10 -18.59 31.65 5.91
N LYS A 11 -18.75 31.69 7.24
CA LYS A 11 -18.31 30.60 8.12
C LYS A 11 -19.08 29.30 7.86
N ALA A 12 -20.39 29.38 7.63
CA ALA A 12 -21.20 28.22 7.30
C ALA A 12 -20.80 27.62 5.95
N GLN A 13 -20.59 28.44 4.93
CA GLN A 13 -20.13 28.01 3.62
C GLN A 13 -18.76 27.33 3.69
N LEU A 14 -17.80 27.91 4.41
CA LEU A 14 -16.48 27.31 4.62
C LEU A 14 -16.54 25.97 5.35
N ARG A 15 -17.45 25.81 6.32
CA ARG A 15 -17.62 24.54 7.04
C ARG A 15 -18.28 23.46 6.18
N LEU A 16 -19.22 23.83 5.32
CA LEU A 16 -19.83 22.89 4.37
C LEU A 16 -18.85 22.46 3.28
N GLU A 17 -18.03 23.38 2.79
CA GLU A 17 -16.94 23.05 1.87
C GLU A 17 -15.93 22.10 2.53
N GLN A 18 -15.52 22.39 3.76
CA GLN A 18 -14.64 21.52 4.54
C GLN A 18 -15.26 20.15 4.79
N PHE A 19 -16.57 20.06 5.07
CA PHE A 19 -17.29 18.81 5.28
C PHE A 19 -17.42 17.99 3.99
N ALA A 20 -17.72 18.64 2.86
CA ALA A 20 -17.83 17.96 1.57
C ALA A 20 -16.47 17.43 1.06
N HIS A 21 -15.39 18.12 1.41
CA HIS A 21 -14.02 17.68 1.14
C HIS A 21 -13.42 16.86 2.28
N ASP A 22 -14.18 16.57 3.34
CA ASP A 22 -13.69 15.80 4.47
C ASP A 22 -13.63 14.33 4.09
N GLN A 23 -12.43 13.84 3.85
CA GLN A 23 -12.16 12.43 3.61
C GLN A 23 -11.85 11.66 4.91
N LYS A 24 -11.94 12.31 6.09
CA LYS A 24 -11.79 11.65 7.39
C LYS A 24 -13.04 10.85 7.72
N GLY A 25 -13.17 9.71 7.04
CA GLY A 25 -14.35 8.86 7.11
C GLY A 25 -14.82 8.33 5.77
N VAL A 26 -14.03 8.47 4.69
CA VAL A 26 -14.17 7.57 3.52
C VAL A 26 -14.25 6.16 4.10
N THR A 27 -15.38 5.53 3.86
CA THR A 27 -15.99 4.65 4.84
C THR A 27 -15.11 3.42 5.06
N ALA A 28 -15.11 2.89 6.30
CA ALA A 28 -14.26 1.76 6.65
C ALA A 28 -14.48 0.54 5.74
N ILE A 29 -15.64 0.47 5.07
CA ILE A 29 -16.02 -0.58 4.12
C ILE A 29 -15.27 -0.43 2.77
N GLU A 30 -15.08 0.79 2.27
CA GLU A 30 -14.42 1.07 0.99
C GLU A 30 -12.92 0.86 1.11
N TYR A 31 -12.30 1.33 2.19
CA TYR A 31 -10.89 1.03 2.43
C TYR A 31 -10.67 -0.44 2.75
N ALA A 32 -11.61 -1.12 3.41
CA ALA A 32 -11.54 -2.57 3.57
C ALA A 32 -11.57 -3.28 2.21
N LEU A 33 -12.44 -2.87 1.29
CA LEU A 33 -12.50 -3.45 -0.06
C LEU A 33 -11.22 -3.19 -0.86
N ILE A 34 -10.68 -1.96 -0.80
CA ILE A 34 -9.39 -1.63 -1.43
C ILE A 34 -8.26 -2.49 -0.82
N GLY A 35 -8.28 -2.70 0.50
CA GLY A 35 -7.31 -3.57 1.18
C GLY A 35 -7.35 -5.01 0.69
N VAL A 36 -8.55 -5.58 0.49
CA VAL A 36 -8.74 -6.91 -0.09
C VAL A 36 -8.22 -6.96 -1.53
N ALA A 37 -8.52 -5.94 -2.35
CA ALA A 37 -8.03 -5.86 -3.73
C ALA A 37 -6.49 -5.79 -3.78
N MET A 38 -5.87 -5.01 -2.90
CA MET A 38 -4.41 -4.91 -2.82
C MET A 38 -3.77 -6.22 -2.32
N ALA A 39 -4.35 -6.87 -1.32
CA ALA A 39 -3.84 -8.13 -0.79
C ALA A 39 -3.86 -9.26 -1.84
N THR A 40 -4.95 -9.36 -2.61
CA THR A 40 -5.08 -10.37 -3.67
C THR A 40 -4.12 -10.12 -4.83
N LEU A 41 -3.95 -8.86 -5.26
CA LEU A 41 -2.97 -8.49 -6.29
C LEU A 41 -1.55 -8.81 -5.83
N LEU A 42 -1.20 -8.45 -4.60
CA LEU A 42 0.12 -8.74 -4.03
C LEU A 42 0.35 -10.25 -3.93
N ALA A 43 -0.61 -11.03 -3.46
CA ALA A 43 -0.49 -12.49 -3.41
C ALA A 43 -0.23 -13.10 -4.80
N TYR A 44 -0.89 -12.58 -5.84
CA TYR A 44 -0.68 -13.03 -7.21
C TYR A 44 0.72 -12.68 -7.76
N ILE A 45 1.20 -11.44 -7.52
CA ILE A 45 2.50 -10.98 -8.02
C ILE A 45 3.65 -11.63 -7.26
N LEU A 46 3.56 -11.66 -5.93
CA LEU A 46 4.61 -12.25 -5.10
C LEU A 46 4.72 -13.75 -5.35
N GLY A 47 3.61 -14.42 -5.67
CA GLY A 47 3.58 -15.85 -5.92
C GLY A 47 3.88 -16.66 -4.65
N ASP A 48 4.15 -17.96 -4.84
CA ASP A 48 4.55 -18.86 -3.76
C ASP A 48 6.09 -18.93 -3.63
N GLN A 49 6.61 -19.63 -2.64
CA GLN A 49 8.06 -19.86 -2.47
C GLN A 49 8.73 -20.51 -3.68
N ASN A 50 7.97 -21.17 -4.55
CA ASN A 50 8.46 -21.86 -5.75
C ASN A 50 8.02 -21.20 -7.07
N SER A 51 7.31 -20.07 -7.03
CA SER A 51 6.79 -19.42 -8.25
C SER A 51 6.65 -17.90 -8.08
N GLY A 52 6.49 -17.16 -9.19
CA GLY A 52 6.38 -15.70 -9.13
C GLY A 52 7.66 -15.02 -8.63
N PHE A 53 7.52 -13.82 -8.05
CA PHE A 53 8.66 -13.01 -7.64
C PHE A 53 9.47 -13.64 -6.50
N LEU A 54 8.80 -14.25 -5.51
CA LEU A 54 9.47 -14.89 -4.37
C LEU A 54 10.28 -16.12 -4.80
N GLY A 55 9.75 -16.94 -5.71
CA GLY A 55 10.50 -18.06 -6.30
C GLY A 55 11.76 -17.60 -7.04
N ALA A 56 11.64 -16.57 -7.90
CA ALA A 56 12.80 -16.04 -8.62
C ALA A 56 13.88 -15.48 -7.68
N LEU A 57 13.45 -14.83 -6.59
CA LEU A 57 14.35 -14.32 -5.55
C LEU A 57 15.06 -15.47 -4.82
N LYS A 58 14.31 -16.53 -4.46
CA LYS A 58 14.87 -17.73 -3.85
C LYS A 58 15.91 -18.38 -4.75
N ASP A 59 15.61 -18.59 -6.03
CA ASP A 59 16.53 -19.20 -7.00
C ASP A 59 17.83 -18.40 -7.15
N THR A 60 17.74 -17.06 -7.11
CA THR A 60 18.93 -16.21 -7.19
C THR A 60 19.78 -16.32 -5.93
N PHE A 61 19.18 -16.35 -4.74
CA PHE A 61 19.92 -16.55 -3.50
C PHE A 61 20.54 -17.95 -3.40
N ASP A 62 19.82 -18.99 -3.83
CA ASP A 62 20.32 -20.37 -3.83
C ASP A 62 21.56 -20.48 -4.76
N LYS A 63 21.51 -19.87 -5.95
CA LYS A 63 22.68 -19.79 -6.86
C LYS A 63 23.88 -19.05 -6.25
N ILE A 64 23.63 -17.96 -5.51
CA ILE A 64 24.70 -17.24 -4.81
C ILE A 64 25.32 -18.13 -3.73
N ALA A 65 24.50 -18.84 -2.95
CA ALA A 65 24.98 -19.76 -1.94
C ALA A 65 25.81 -20.90 -2.55
N GLU A 66 25.36 -21.49 -3.66
CA GLU A 66 26.09 -22.50 -4.42
C GLU A 66 27.44 -21.98 -4.93
N ALA A 67 27.46 -20.77 -5.52
CA ALA A 67 28.69 -20.15 -5.98
C ALA A 67 29.71 -19.95 -4.84
N ILE A 68 29.26 -19.51 -3.66
CA ILE A 68 30.11 -19.35 -2.48
C ILE A 68 30.64 -20.70 -1.99
N GLN A 69 29.79 -21.73 -1.93
CA GLN A 69 30.20 -23.07 -1.52
C GLN A 69 31.21 -23.66 -2.48
N SER A 70 31.00 -23.50 -3.79
CA SER A 70 31.91 -23.99 -4.83
C SER A 70 33.31 -23.41 -4.66
N VAL A 71 33.43 -22.11 -4.38
CA VAL A 71 34.71 -21.44 -4.15
C VAL A 71 35.37 -21.88 -2.85
N THR A 72 34.57 -22.16 -1.82
CA THR A 72 35.07 -22.53 -0.49
C THR A 72 35.54 -23.98 -0.44
N ILE A 73 34.81 -24.92 -1.06
CA ILE A 73 35.15 -26.35 -1.08
C ILE A 73 36.23 -26.64 -2.13
N SER A 74 36.22 -25.96 -3.27
CA SER A 74 37.20 -26.19 -4.34
C SER A 74 38.60 -25.62 -4.05
N LYS A 75 38.79 -24.94 -2.91
CA LYS A 75 40.08 -24.39 -2.46
C LYS A 75 40.77 -25.21 -1.36
N SER A 76 40.16 -26.32 -0.91
CA SER A 76 40.78 -27.25 0.05
C SER A 76 41.43 -28.44 -0.64
#